data_AF-A0AAV2ZA18-F1
#
_entry.id   AF-A0AAV2ZA18-F1
#
_cell.length_a   1.000
_cell.length_b   1.000
_cell.length_c   1.000
_cell.angle_alpha   90.00
_cell.angle_beta   90.00
_cell.angle_gamma   90.00
#
_symmetry.space_group_name_H-M   'P 1'
#
loop_
_entity.id
_entity.type
_entity.pdbx_description
1 polymer ?
#
loop_
_entity_poly.entity_id
_entity_poly.type
_entity_poly.pdbx_seq_one_letter_code
_entity_poly.pdbx_strand_id
1 'polypeptide(L)'
;MKLFQLTIPNEQHSKIVSTLQDVLKVGNVTSVEARNTSIVTFRVEDEEMQSILNKLQKMGVGVQFGFCDVMSLTPGTTLSKSKSGVKKKRRTGRILERSTDVGTAIPVAEMYASIESHSTLSRDSVGMLLISSAIAGIGLAGDSGTYVVASMLLSPMMGPILGCAFGFAIRDRSLFINGFLNLLFALMITLLLGMIIGASLSPYAGQLKWPTNEMRSRGQAIQLLFGAIVAALSGAGVALAESNANISSVVGTAIAAALLPPTVNSGICFSYVIIGQYFVQDDAIGEEEKLVFYEIAVGSAMLLWINVIFIYLTAVLVFKFKQVDKFQLIRRIDEGAWQDLPRVQKSPAHSKARAKLALERLDRGELSEIDLHSSRSNTSTTSTRQLLGDESPGPNDPTIQRHPLSPLRRREPRKENDGQVDAI
;
A
#
# COMPACT_ATOMS: atom_id res chain seq x y z
N MET A 1 10.27 -5.17 5.14
CA MET A 1 11.18 -5.41 6.27
C MET A 1 10.84 -6.74 6.92
N LYS A 2 11.82 -7.40 7.54
CA LYS A 2 11.61 -8.63 8.31
C LYS A 2 12.21 -8.53 9.71
N LEU A 3 11.55 -9.17 10.67
CA LEU A 3 12.06 -9.40 12.01
C LEU A 3 12.85 -10.72 11.97
N PHE A 4 14.12 -10.66 12.32
CA PHE A 4 14.89 -11.84 12.66
C PHE A 4 14.79 -12.04 14.17
N GLN A 5 14.42 -13.25 14.59
CA GLN A 5 14.47 -13.68 15.98
C GLN A 5 15.36 -14.93 16.06
N LEU A 6 16.59 -14.73 16.54
CA LEU A 6 17.55 -15.80 16.76
C LEU A 6 17.40 -16.31 18.18
N THR A 7 17.18 -17.61 18.37
CA THR A 7 17.24 -18.27 19.69
C THR A 7 18.53 -19.08 19.74
N ILE A 8 19.52 -18.64 20.52
CA ILE A 8 20.90 -19.17 20.53
C ILE A 8 21.38 -19.53 21.95
N PRO A 9 22.38 -20.41 22.13
CA PRO A 9 23.02 -20.61 23.44
C PRO A 9 23.80 -19.37 23.88
N ASN A 10 23.83 -19.08 25.18
CA ASN A 10 24.48 -17.85 25.71
C ASN A 10 25.97 -17.78 25.37
N GLU A 11 26.66 -18.92 25.30
CA GLU A 11 28.09 -19.02 24.90
C GLU A 11 28.41 -18.34 23.56
N GLN A 12 27.43 -18.27 22.64
CA GLN A 12 27.60 -17.67 21.31
C GLN A 12 26.98 -16.26 21.20
N HIS A 13 26.35 -15.75 22.26
CA HIS A 13 25.65 -14.45 22.27
C HIS A 13 26.59 -13.30 21.87
N SER A 14 27.70 -13.14 22.60
CA SER A 14 28.65 -12.02 22.43
C SER A 14 29.24 -11.99 21.00
N LYS A 15 29.59 -13.15 20.47
CA LYS A 15 30.13 -13.34 19.11
C LYS A 15 29.13 -13.00 18.02
N ILE A 16 27.84 -13.32 18.22
CA ILE A 16 26.78 -13.04 17.25
C ILE A 16 26.36 -11.57 17.30
N VAL A 17 26.23 -10.98 18.49
CA VAL A 17 25.86 -9.56 18.65
C VAL A 17 26.94 -8.63 18.11
N SER A 18 28.23 -8.87 18.40
CA SER A 18 29.33 -8.12 17.79
C SER A 18 29.33 -8.24 16.26
N THR A 19 29.21 -9.46 15.71
CA THR A 19 29.16 -9.66 14.25
C THR A 19 27.96 -8.93 13.60
N LEU A 20 26.80 -8.88 14.25
CA LEU A 20 25.62 -8.13 13.78
C LEU A 20 25.84 -6.60 13.80
N GLN A 21 26.54 -6.08 14.80
CA GLN A 21 26.82 -4.65 14.94
C GLN A 21 27.99 -4.19 14.04
N ASP A 22 29.12 -4.91 14.03
CA ASP A 22 30.34 -4.51 13.35
C ASP A 22 30.36 -4.87 11.84
N VAL A 23 29.95 -6.11 11.50
CA VAL A 23 30.08 -6.68 10.13
C VAL A 23 28.79 -6.53 9.31
N LEU A 24 27.70 -6.17 9.97
CA LEU A 24 26.37 -5.99 9.37
C LEU A 24 25.72 -4.64 9.68
N LYS A 25 26.33 -3.80 10.53
CA LYS A 25 25.89 -2.43 10.85
C LYS A 25 24.43 -2.33 11.34
N VAL A 26 23.88 -3.41 11.90
CA VAL A 26 22.48 -3.46 12.34
C VAL A 26 22.33 -2.70 13.66
N GLY A 27 22.08 -1.39 13.56
CA GLY A 27 21.93 -0.49 14.71
C GLY A 27 20.68 -0.72 15.58
N ASN A 28 19.85 -1.72 15.26
CA ASN A 28 18.56 -2.00 15.91
C ASN A 28 18.50 -3.39 16.58
N VAL A 29 19.65 -4.02 16.87
CA VAL A 29 19.72 -5.27 17.62
C VAL A 29 19.26 -5.07 19.06
N THR A 30 18.23 -5.81 19.46
CA THR A 30 17.88 -6.06 20.87
C THR A 30 18.26 -7.48 21.24
N SER A 31 18.73 -7.72 22.46
CA SER A 31 18.94 -9.07 22.98
C SER A 31 18.37 -9.24 24.39
N VAL A 32 17.89 -10.45 24.66
CA VAL A 32 17.33 -10.87 25.95
C VAL A 32 18.01 -12.17 26.33
N GLU A 33 18.87 -12.11 27.34
CA GLU A 33 19.54 -13.29 27.89
C GLU A 33 18.66 -13.96 28.95
N ALA A 34 18.34 -15.24 28.75
CA ALA A 34 17.72 -16.10 29.75
C ALA A 34 18.75 -17.12 30.28
N ARG A 35 18.33 -17.97 31.23
CA ARG A 35 19.25 -18.83 32.02
C ARG A 35 20.13 -19.79 31.22
N ASN A 36 19.74 -20.17 30.01
CA ASN A 36 20.44 -21.16 29.18
C ASN A 36 20.39 -20.85 27.67
N THR A 37 19.60 -19.85 27.28
CA THR A 37 19.37 -19.43 25.90
C THR A 37 19.18 -17.92 25.86
N SER A 38 19.62 -17.32 24.76
CA SER A 38 19.51 -15.90 24.47
C SER A 38 18.65 -15.71 23.23
N ILE A 39 17.73 -14.75 23.28
CA ILE A 39 16.92 -14.32 22.14
C ILE A 39 17.54 -13.03 21.62
N VAL A 40 17.98 -13.02 20.36
CA VAL A 40 18.51 -11.83 19.68
C VAL A 40 17.54 -11.44 18.58
N THR A 41 16.97 -10.26 18.67
CA THR A 41 15.90 -9.77 17.79
C THR A 41 16.33 -8.49 17.10
N PHE A 42 16.21 -8.45 15.77
CA PHE A 42 16.61 -7.28 14.97
C PHE A 42 15.78 -7.16 13.69
N ARG A 43 15.86 -6.02 13.01
CA ARG A 43 15.05 -5.72 11.82
C ARG A 43 15.94 -5.41 10.62
N VAL A 44 15.62 -6.03 9.50
CA VAL A 44 16.37 -5.97 8.24
C VAL A 44 15.44 -5.61 7.09
N GLU A 45 15.97 -4.95 6.05
CA GLU A 45 15.26 -4.75 4.79
C GLU A 45 15.38 -5.99 3.89
N ASP A 46 14.42 -6.16 2.97
CA ASP A 46 14.25 -7.41 2.24
C ASP A 46 15.38 -7.67 1.23
N GLU A 47 16.06 -6.62 0.77
CA GLU A 47 17.25 -6.69 -0.10
C GLU A 47 18.46 -7.29 0.63
N GLU A 48 18.73 -6.88 1.87
CA GLU A 48 19.87 -7.38 2.65
C GLU A 48 19.64 -8.78 3.24
N MET A 49 18.37 -9.20 3.37
CA MET A 49 17.93 -10.45 4.02
C MET A 49 18.78 -11.67 3.65
N GLN A 50 19.04 -11.89 2.36
CA GLN A 50 19.82 -13.05 1.89
C GLN A 50 21.31 -12.96 2.29
N SER A 51 21.89 -11.76 2.30
CA SER A 51 23.27 -11.57 2.74
C SER A 51 23.43 -11.84 4.23
N ILE A 52 22.43 -11.48 5.05
CA ILE A 52 22.42 -11.75 6.49
C ILE A 52 22.21 -13.24 6.76
N LEU A 53 21.23 -13.88 6.12
CA LEU A 53 20.94 -15.31 6.28
C LEU A 53 22.19 -16.18 5.96
N ASN A 54 22.85 -15.92 4.82
CA ASN A 54 24.07 -16.62 4.43
C ASN A 54 25.24 -16.42 5.41
N LYS A 55 25.35 -15.26 6.07
CA LYS A 55 26.36 -15.00 7.11
C LYS A 55 26.01 -15.73 8.42
N LEU A 56 24.74 -15.73 8.83
CA LEU A 56 24.27 -16.44 10.03
C LEU A 56 24.46 -17.96 9.90
N GLN A 57 24.11 -18.54 8.74
CA GLN A 57 24.33 -19.96 8.44
C GLN A 57 25.82 -20.32 8.47
N LYS A 58 26.71 -19.47 7.93
CA LYS A 58 28.17 -19.64 8.03
C LYS A 58 28.72 -19.56 9.47
N MET A 59 27.97 -18.96 10.40
CA MET A 59 28.30 -19.00 11.84
C MET A 59 27.67 -20.21 12.58
N GLY A 60 26.91 -21.07 11.88
CA GLY A 60 26.24 -22.23 12.47
C GLY A 60 24.84 -21.96 13.03
N VAL A 61 24.33 -20.72 12.97
CA VAL A 61 23.02 -20.36 13.52
C VAL A 61 21.91 -20.99 12.68
N GLY A 62 21.08 -21.84 13.29
CA GLY A 62 20.04 -22.60 12.58
C GLY A 62 20.56 -23.80 11.77
N VAL A 63 21.84 -24.18 11.94
CA VAL A 63 22.46 -25.33 11.24
C VAL A 63 23.22 -26.25 12.21
N GLN A 64 23.97 -25.67 13.15
CA GLN A 64 24.72 -26.37 14.20
C GLN A 64 24.19 -26.08 15.60
N PHE A 65 23.69 -24.86 15.84
CA PHE A 65 23.09 -24.48 17.11
C PHE A 65 22.03 -23.39 16.94
N GLY A 66 21.04 -23.41 17.83
CA GLY A 66 19.96 -22.43 17.86
C GLY A 66 19.00 -22.49 16.66
N PHE A 67 18.04 -21.57 16.66
CA PHE A 67 17.03 -21.41 15.61
C PHE A 67 16.98 -19.95 15.13
N CYS A 68 16.56 -19.74 13.89
CA CYS A 68 16.49 -18.42 13.25
C CYS A 68 15.10 -18.23 12.63
N ASP A 69 14.17 -17.68 13.40
CA ASP A 69 12.83 -17.35 12.93
C ASP A 69 12.88 -16.05 12.13
N VAL A 70 12.44 -16.09 10.87
CA VAL A 70 12.38 -14.92 9.97
C VAL A 70 10.91 -14.57 9.74
N MET A 71 10.40 -13.61 10.50
CA MET A 71 9.01 -13.16 10.41
C MET A 71 8.94 -11.95 9.45
N SER A 72 8.13 -12.04 8.39
CA SER A 72 7.80 -10.87 7.58
C SER A 72 7.07 -9.84 8.44
N LEU A 73 7.60 -8.63 8.55
CA LEU A 73 6.92 -7.54 9.26
C LEU A 73 5.97 -6.83 8.31
N THR A 74 4.70 -7.21 8.36
CA THR A 74 3.60 -6.28 8.04
C THR A 74 3.82 -4.99 8.85
N PRO A 75 3.71 -3.79 8.26
CA PRO A 75 4.06 -2.54 8.95
C PRO A 75 3.20 -2.32 10.20
N GLY A 76 3.79 -2.57 11.37
CA GLY A 76 3.09 -2.59 12.65
C GLY A 76 2.56 -1.23 13.08
N THR A 77 1.26 -1.15 13.36
CA THR A 77 0.56 0.09 13.68
C THR A 77 0.98 0.69 15.03
N THR A 78 1.14 2.01 15.09
CA THR A 78 1.43 2.75 16.31
C THR A 78 0.26 2.72 17.30
N LEU A 79 0.47 2.11 18.47
CA LEU A 79 -0.53 2.03 19.54
C LEU A 79 -0.75 3.41 20.22
N SER A 80 -1.78 4.14 19.76
CA SER A 80 -2.15 5.43 20.34
C SER A 80 -2.80 5.27 21.72
N LYS A 81 -2.23 5.92 22.74
CA LYS A 81 -2.62 5.77 24.15
C LYS A 81 -3.79 6.71 24.50
N SER A 82 -5.02 6.28 24.21
CA SER A 82 -6.23 7.07 24.50
C SER A 82 -6.40 7.38 25.98
N LYS A 83 -6.52 8.67 26.32
CA LYS A 83 -6.83 9.14 27.69
C LYS A 83 -8.34 9.08 27.92
N SER A 84 -8.80 8.07 28.64
CA SER A 84 -10.22 7.93 29.02
C SER A 84 -10.65 9.00 30.04
N GLY A 85 -11.08 10.16 29.54
CA GLY A 85 -11.66 11.25 30.34
C GLY A 85 -13.18 11.08 30.51
N VAL A 86 -13.61 10.32 31.51
CA VAL A 86 -15.03 10.00 31.72
C VAL A 86 -15.87 11.23 32.10
N LYS A 87 -16.86 11.58 31.28
CA LYS A 87 -18.07 12.32 31.69
C LYS A 87 -19.33 11.77 31.03
N LYS A 88 -20.21 11.13 31.82
CA LYS A 88 -21.54 10.67 31.39
C LYS A 88 -22.57 11.80 31.48
N LYS A 89 -23.52 11.85 30.53
CA LYS A 89 -24.93 12.19 30.81
C LYS A 89 -25.86 11.38 29.89
N ARG A 90 -26.98 10.88 30.45
CA ARG A 90 -28.17 10.32 29.76
C ARG A 90 -29.00 11.51 29.20
N ARG A 91 -30.10 11.40 28.42
CA ARG A 91 -31.07 10.36 27.95
C ARG A 91 -31.74 10.99 26.69
N THR A 92 -32.37 10.35 25.69
CA THR A 92 -32.77 8.96 25.37
C THR A 92 -32.93 8.84 23.84
N GLY A 93 -32.71 7.67 23.23
CA GLY A 93 -33.12 7.42 21.83
C GLY A 93 -32.38 6.25 21.16
N ARG A 94 -33.02 5.06 21.07
CA ARG A 94 -32.44 3.91 20.38
C ARG A 94 -32.76 3.94 18.88
N ILE A 95 -31.75 4.19 18.05
CA ILE A 95 -31.49 3.47 16.79
C ILE A 95 -29.98 3.59 16.56
N LEU A 96 -29.33 2.44 16.33
CA LEU A 96 -27.96 2.29 15.85
C LEU A 96 -26.87 3.15 16.53
N GLU A 97 -26.63 2.96 17.83
CA GLU A 97 -25.38 3.36 18.49
C GLU A 97 -24.22 2.45 17.98
N ARG A 98 -23.82 2.67 16.72
CA ARG A 98 -22.71 1.96 16.05
C ARG A 98 -21.42 2.34 16.75
N SER A 99 -20.92 1.46 17.62
CA SER A 99 -19.62 1.65 18.29
C SER A 99 -18.55 1.94 17.24
N THR A 100 -17.93 3.10 17.33
CA THR A 100 -16.76 3.44 16.50
C THR A 100 -15.53 2.78 17.10
N ASP A 101 -15.48 1.45 16.99
CA ASP A 101 -14.37 0.67 17.52
C ASP A 101 -13.06 1.06 16.83
N VAL A 102 -12.10 1.45 17.67
CA VAL A 102 -10.76 1.91 17.24
C VAL A 102 -9.99 0.79 16.51
N GLY A 103 -10.41 -0.46 16.72
CA GLY A 103 -10.02 -1.62 15.91
C GLY A 103 -10.39 -1.56 14.43
N THR A 104 -11.06 -0.50 13.94
CA THR A 104 -11.26 -0.26 12.50
C THR A 104 -10.05 0.42 11.84
N ALA A 105 -9.25 1.20 12.58
CA ALA A 105 -8.13 1.95 11.98
C ALA A 105 -6.90 1.07 11.71
N ILE A 106 -6.67 0.08 12.58
CA ILE A 106 -5.55 -0.87 12.49
C ILE A 106 -5.59 -1.72 11.20
N PRO A 107 -6.69 -2.44 10.87
CA PRO A 107 -6.76 -3.26 9.66
C PRO A 107 -6.75 -2.46 8.36
N VAL A 108 -7.00 -1.15 8.37
CA VAL A 108 -6.89 -0.32 7.15
C VAL A 108 -5.44 -0.02 6.80
N ALA A 109 -4.53 0.10 7.77
CA ALA A 109 -3.10 0.22 7.51
C ALA A 109 -2.51 -1.09 6.95
N GLU A 110 -2.92 -2.22 7.52
CA GLU A 110 -2.54 -3.57 7.08
C GLU A 110 -3.10 -3.89 5.70
N MET A 111 -4.36 -3.55 5.43
CA MET A 111 -4.96 -3.60 4.10
C MET A 111 -4.22 -2.70 3.11
N TYR A 112 -3.86 -1.47 3.48
CA TYR A 112 -3.11 -0.57 2.58
C TYR A 112 -1.79 -1.22 2.15
N ALA A 113 -0.99 -1.75 3.08
CA ALA A 113 0.28 -2.40 2.76
C ALA A 113 0.12 -3.71 1.95
N SER A 114 -0.91 -4.49 2.25
CA SER A 114 -1.24 -5.73 1.53
C SER A 114 -1.71 -5.45 0.09
N ILE A 115 -2.53 -4.40 -0.09
CA ILE A 115 -3.01 -3.99 -1.41
C ILE A 115 -1.89 -3.29 -2.21
N GLU A 116 -1.07 -2.44 -1.59
CA GLU A 116 0.03 -1.74 -2.26
C GLU A 116 1.06 -2.74 -2.81
N SER A 117 1.50 -3.72 -2.00
CA SER A 117 2.42 -4.77 -2.43
C SER A 117 1.84 -5.61 -3.59
N HIS A 118 0.59 -6.10 -3.47
CA HIS A 118 -0.07 -6.85 -4.55
C HIS A 118 -0.40 -6.00 -5.79
N SER A 119 -0.58 -4.68 -5.66
CA SER A 119 -0.91 -3.79 -6.78
C SER A 119 0.29 -3.50 -7.68
N THR A 120 1.52 -3.63 -7.18
CA THR A 120 2.73 -3.51 -8.00
C THR A 120 2.92 -4.75 -8.89
N LEU A 121 3.10 -4.54 -10.20
CA LEU A 121 3.45 -5.61 -11.13
C LEU A 121 4.95 -5.94 -11.02
N SER A 122 5.26 -6.86 -10.12
CA SER A 122 6.58 -7.49 -10.05
C SER A 122 6.90 -8.27 -11.34
N ARG A 123 8.19 -8.55 -11.57
CA ARG A 123 8.64 -9.41 -12.69
C ARG A 123 8.00 -10.80 -12.63
N ASP A 124 7.86 -11.34 -11.42
CA ASP A 124 7.28 -12.66 -11.18
C ASP A 124 5.77 -12.66 -11.45
N SER A 125 5.07 -11.56 -11.10
CA SER A 125 3.66 -11.34 -11.46
C SER A 125 3.46 -11.30 -12.98
N VAL A 126 4.36 -10.65 -13.73
CA VAL A 126 4.34 -10.64 -15.20
C VAL A 126 4.64 -12.04 -15.77
N GLY A 127 5.59 -12.78 -15.18
CA GLY A 127 5.86 -14.18 -15.56
C GLY A 127 4.65 -15.09 -15.37
N MET A 128 3.99 -15.03 -14.21
CA MET A 128 2.75 -15.77 -13.94
C MET A 128 1.61 -15.35 -14.88
N LEU A 129 1.50 -14.07 -15.23
CA LEU A 129 0.51 -13.57 -16.18
C LEU A 129 0.73 -14.10 -17.60
N LEU A 130 1.99 -14.21 -18.06
CA LEU A 130 2.31 -14.80 -19.36
C LEU A 130 1.98 -16.30 -19.39
N ILE A 131 2.36 -17.04 -18.34
CA ILE A 131 2.08 -18.49 -18.24
C ILE A 131 0.57 -18.74 -18.15
N SER A 132 -0.17 -17.98 -17.33
CA SER A 132 -1.63 -18.12 -17.23
C SER A 132 -2.32 -17.76 -18.54
N SER A 133 -1.92 -16.67 -19.21
CA SER A 133 -2.48 -16.27 -20.51
C SER A 133 -2.23 -17.32 -21.60
N ALA A 134 -1.08 -18.01 -21.58
CA ALA A 134 -0.78 -19.12 -22.49
C ALA A 134 -1.69 -20.33 -22.24
N ILE A 135 -1.85 -20.75 -20.98
CA ILE A 135 -2.74 -21.86 -20.59
C ILE A 135 -4.21 -21.52 -20.93
N ALA A 136 -4.64 -20.27 -20.71
CA ALA A 136 -5.96 -19.79 -21.07
C ALA A 136 -6.21 -19.89 -22.58
N GLY A 137 -5.24 -19.45 -23.40
CA GLY A 137 -5.34 -19.48 -24.85
C GLY A 137 -5.40 -20.89 -25.42
N ILE A 138 -4.58 -21.81 -24.90
CA ILE A 138 -4.63 -23.23 -25.25
C ILE A 138 -5.98 -23.85 -24.81
N GLY A 139 -6.49 -23.48 -23.64
CA GLY A 139 -7.80 -23.92 -23.16
C GLY A 139 -8.97 -23.48 -24.05
N LEU A 140 -9.00 -22.20 -24.44
CA LEU A 140 -9.98 -21.64 -25.38
C LEU A 140 -9.88 -22.31 -26.75
N ALA A 141 -8.66 -22.43 -27.28
CA ALA A 141 -8.37 -23.02 -28.58
C ALA A 141 -8.77 -24.50 -28.69
N GLY A 142 -8.60 -25.27 -27.62
CA GLY A 142 -8.88 -26.71 -27.55
C GLY A 142 -10.20 -27.09 -26.88
N ASP A 143 -11.13 -26.13 -26.71
CA ASP A 143 -12.45 -26.32 -26.07
C ASP A 143 -12.39 -26.94 -24.65
N SER A 144 -11.30 -26.67 -23.92
CA SER A 144 -10.97 -27.29 -22.63
C SER A 144 -11.20 -26.33 -21.47
N GLY A 145 -12.44 -26.29 -20.97
CA GLY A 145 -12.82 -25.53 -19.78
C GLY A 145 -11.94 -25.82 -18.55
N THR A 146 -11.37 -27.03 -18.43
CA THR A 146 -10.41 -27.38 -17.36
C THR A 146 -9.12 -26.55 -17.43
N TYR A 147 -8.55 -26.35 -18.62
CA TYR A 147 -7.37 -25.49 -18.79
C TYR A 147 -7.73 -24.01 -18.64
N VAL A 148 -8.91 -23.61 -19.11
CA VAL A 148 -9.43 -22.26 -18.87
C VAL A 148 -9.55 -21.98 -17.37
N VAL A 149 -10.09 -22.89 -16.55
CA VAL A 149 -10.14 -22.74 -15.09
C VAL A 149 -8.75 -22.79 -14.42
N ALA A 150 -7.86 -23.68 -14.86
CA ALA A 150 -6.49 -23.75 -14.34
C ALA A 150 -5.72 -22.44 -14.54
N SER A 151 -5.94 -21.75 -15.67
CA SER A 151 -5.34 -20.43 -15.92
C SER A 151 -5.78 -19.34 -14.94
N MET A 152 -7.04 -19.37 -14.48
CA MET A 152 -7.58 -18.38 -13.54
C MET A 152 -6.87 -18.45 -12.19
N LEU A 153 -6.61 -19.66 -11.69
CA LEU A 153 -5.95 -19.92 -10.41
C LEU A 153 -4.51 -19.40 -10.35
N LEU A 154 -3.84 -19.27 -11.50
CA LEU A 154 -2.45 -18.80 -11.60
C LEU A 154 -2.33 -17.28 -11.82
N SER A 155 -3.42 -16.59 -12.12
CA SER A 155 -3.36 -15.24 -12.71
C SER A 155 -3.42 -14.11 -11.67
N PRO A 156 -2.40 -13.23 -11.55
CA PRO A 156 -2.31 -12.21 -10.52
C PRO A 156 -3.16 -10.94 -10.81
N MET A 157 -4.36 -11.08 -11.37
CA MET A 157 -5.23 -9.95 -11.75
C MET A 157 -5.95 -9.27 -10.58
N MET A 158 -5.99 -9.90 -9.41
CA MET A 158 -6.62 -9.33 -8.22
C MET A 158 -5.95 -8.01 -7.79
N GLY A 159 -4.62 -7.98 -7.72
CA GLY A 159 -3.85 -6.89 -7.12
C GLY A 159 -4.05 -5.51 -7.77
N PRO A 160 -3.88 -5.36 -9.10
CA PRO A 160 -4.06 -4.06 -9.76
C PRO A 160 -5.49 -3.50 -9.64
N ILE A 161 -6.52 -4.35 -9.80
CA ILE A 161 -7.93 -3.98 -9.61
C ILE A 161 -8.22 -3.55 -8.18
N LEU A 162 -7.71 -4.31 -7.22
CA LEU A 162 -7.91 -4.07 -5.80
C LEU A 162 -7.23 -2.76 -5.37
N GLY A 163 -6.02 -2.49 -5.86
CA GLY A 163 -5.33 -1.19 -5.69
C GLY A 163 -6.09 -0.02 -6.29
N CYS A 164 -6.65 -0.19 -7.49
CA CYS A 164 -7.51 0.82 -8.12
C CYS A 164 -8.77 1.12 -7.28
N ALA A 165 -9.54 0.08 -6.91
CA ALA A 165 -10.78 0.22 -6.13
C ALA A 165 -10.54 0.78 -4.71
N PHE A 166 -9.50 0.30 -4.03
CA PHE A 166 -9.13 0.77 -2.70
C PHE A 166 -8.58 2.20 -2.72
N GLY A 167 -7.68 2.51 -3.66
CA GLY A 167 -7.15 3.86 -3.90
C GLY A 167 -8.26 4.89 -4.10
N PHE A 168 -9.29 4.56 -4.90
CA PHE A 168 -10.47 5.41 -5.05
C PHE A 168 -11.28 5.56 -3.75
N ALA A 169 -11.48 4.47 -2.99
CA ALA A 169 -12.20 4.52 -1.72
C ALA A 169 -11.51 5.43 -0.69
N ILE A 170 -10.19 5.34 -0.55
CA ILE A 170 -9.40 6.22 0.33
C ILE A 170 -9.15 7.63 -0.26
N ARG A 171 -9.55 7.86 -1.51
CA ARG A 171 -9.27 9.08 -2.32
C ARG A 171 -7.78 9.37 -2.52
N ASP A 172 -6.95 8.33 -2.56
CA ASP A 172 -5.55 8.45 -2.93
C ASP A 172 -5.41 8.38 -4.45
N ARG A 173 -5.03 9.50 -5.07
CA ARG A 173 -4.84 9.58 -6.52
C ARG A 173 -3.61 8.80 -7.00
N SER A 174 -2.56 8.68 -6.17
CA SER A 174 -1.35 7.94 -6.52
C SER A 174 -1.68 6.45 -6.65
N LEU A 175 -2.27 5.87 -5.60
CA LEU A 175 -2.62 4.45 -5.57
C LEU A 175 -3.70 4.10 -6.62
N PHE A 176 -4.67 4.99 -6.85
CA PHE A 176 -5.67 4.83 -7.93
C PHE A 176 -5.02 4.80 -9.32
N ILE A 177 -4.16 5.77 -9.65
CA ILE A 177 -3.49 5.85 -10.96
C ILE A 177 -2.56 4.65 -11.17
N ASN A 178 -1.77 4.28 -10.15
CA ASN A 178 -0.85 3.15 -10.24
C ASN A 178 -1.60 1.83 -10.43
N GLY A 179 -2.68 1.58 -9.68
CA GLY A 179 -3.52 0.39 -9.84
C GLY A 179 -4.20 0.33 -11.21
N PHE A 180 -4.70 1.47 -11.72
CA PHE A 180 -5.32 1.56 -13.05
C PHE A 180 -4.31 1.33 -14.19
N LEU A 181 -3.11 1.93 -14.12
CA LEU A 181 -2.05 1.74 -15.11
C LEU A 181 -1.54 0.30 -15.11
N ASN A 182 -1.34 -0.31 -13.94
CA ASN A 182 -0.93 -1.71 -13.83
C ASN A 182 -2.01 -2.66 -14.35
N LEU A 183 -3.30 -2.36 -14.11
CA LEU A 183 -4.40 -3.12 -14.71
C LEU A 183 -4.39 -3.02 -16.24
N LEU A 184 -4.27 -1.81 -16.79
CA LEU A 184 -4.23 -1.60 -18.23
C LEU A 184 -3.03 -2.31 -18.88
N PHE A 185 -1.85 -2.22 -18.27
CA PHE A 185 -0.63 -2.89 -18.74
C PHE A 185 -0.78 -4.42 -18.71
N ALA A 186 -1.37 -4.97 -17.65
CA ALA A 186 -1.69 -6.39 -17.55
C ALA A 186 -2.68 -6.85 -18.63
N LEU A 187 -3.79 -6.13 -18.81
CA LEU A 187 -4.78 -6.44 -19.85
C LEU A 187 -4.17 -6.36 -21.25
N MET A 188 -3.28 -5.40 -21.50
CA MET A 188 -2.55 -5.30 -22.78
C MET A 188 -1.59 -6.47 -22.99
N ILE A 189 -0.83 -6.92 -21.98
CA ILE A 189 0.00 -8.13 -22.07
C ILE A 189 -0.85 -9.36 -22.37
N THR A 190 -1.96 -9.55 -21.65
CA THR A 190 -2.88 -10.67 -21.84
C THR A 190 -3.51 -10.67 -23.24
N LEU A 191 -3.93 -9.50 -23.73
CA LEU A 191 -4.50 -9.35 -25.06
C LEU A 191 -3.46 -9.56 -26.17
N LEU A 192 -2.24 -9.03 -26.00
CA LEU A 192 -1.11 -9.25 -26.90
C LEU A 192 -0.74 -10.74 -26.99
N LEU A 193 -0.70 -11.46 -25.85
CA LEU A 193 -0.42 -12.90 -25.89
C LEU A 193 -1.58 -13.69 -26.49
N GLY A 194 -2.83 -13.29 -26.23
CA GLY A 194 -4.00 -13.81 -26.94
C GLY A 194 -3.89 -13.63 -28.46
N MET A 195 -3.44 -12.46 -28.93
CA MET A 195 -3.19 -12.24 -30.35
C MET A 195 -2.04 -13.12 -30.88
N ILE A 196 -0.93 -13.26 -30.16
CA ILE A 196 0.19 -14.13 -30.56
C ILE A 196 -0.25 -15.59 -30.69
N ILE A 197 -1.10 -16.08 -29.77
CA ILE A 197 -1.67 -17.43 -29.81
C ILE A 197 -2.64 -17.56 -30.98
N GLY A 198 -3.52 -16.58 -31.19
CA GLY A 198 -4.43 -16.54 -32.34
C GLY A 198 -3.69 -16.60 -33.67
N ALA A 199 -2.65 -15.77 -33.86
CA ALA A 199 -1.80 -15.76 -35.05
C ALA A 199 -1.09 -17.10 -35.27
N SER A 200 -0.48 -17.65 -34.22
CA SER A 200 0.31 -18.89 -34.29
C SER A 200 -0.54 -20.14 -34.57
N LEU A 201 -1.80 -20.13 -34.13
CA LEU A 201 -2.69 -21.30 -34.17
C LEU A 201 -3.79 -21.17 -35.25
N SER A 202 -3.96 -19.98 -35.84
CA SER A 202 -4.82 -19.74 -37.02
C SER A 202 -4.63 -20.73 -38.18
N PRO A 203 -3.41 -21.19 -38.54
CA PRO A 203 -3.23 -22.18 -39.61
C PRO A 203 -3.88 -23.55 -39.31
N TYR A 204 -4.15 -23.84 -38.02
CA TYR A 204 -4.76 -25.08 -37.57
C TYR A 204 -6.26 -24.93 -37.24
N ALA A 205 -6.84 -23.74 -37.38
CA ALA A 205 -8.21 -23.42 -36.96
C ALA A 205 -9.28 -24.37 -37.54
N GLY A 206 -9.12 -24.79 -38.80
CA GLY A 206 -10.01 -25.78 -39.44
C GLY A 206 -9.92 -27.19 -38.83
N GLN A 207 -8.77 -27.58 -38.29
CA GLN A 207 -8.59 -28.85 -37.58
C GLN A 207 -9.16 -28.78 -36.15
N LEU A 208 -9.02 -27.63 -35.48
CA LEU A 208 -9.58 -27.37 -34.14
C LEU A 208 -11.06 -26.95 -34.16
N LYS A 209 -11.71 -26.89 -35.33
CA LYS A 209 -13.13 -26.51 -35.51
C LYS A 209 -13.49 -25.17 -34.88
N TRP A 210 -12.66 -24.16 -35.10
CA TRP A 210 -12.90 -22.82 -34.57
C TRP A 210 -14.11 -22.13 -35.21
N PRO A 211 -14.80 -21.21 -34.50
CA PRO A 211 -14.62 -20.91 -33.08
C PRO A 211 -15.18 -22.04 -32.20
N THR A 212 -14.51 -22.34 -31.09
CA THR A 212 -14.92 -23.40 -30.15
C THR A 212 -16.14 -23.00 -29.31
N ASN A 213 -16.70 -23.92 -28.51
CA ASN A 213 -17.83 -23.61 -27.64
C ASN A 213 -17.41 -22.68 -26.50
N GLU A 214 -16.24 -22.93 -25.91
CA GLU A 214 -15.58 -22.05 -24.95
C GLU A 214 -15.37 -20.65 -25.52
N MET A 215 -14.85 -20.50 -26.75
CA MET A 215 -14.70 -19.20 -27.41
C MET A 215 -16.05 -18.50 -27.67
N ARG A 216 -17.05 -19.21 -28.22
CA ARG A 216 -18.40 -18.66 -28.46
C ARG A 216 -19.07 -18.21 -27.17
N SER A 217 -18.92 -18.95 -26.07
CA SER A 217 -19.59 -18.67 -24.79
C SER A 217 -19.27 -17.28 -24.23
N ARG A 218 -18.07 -16.74 -24.50
CA ARG A 218 -17.62 -15.43 -23.99
C ARG A 218 -18.12 -14.25 -24.82
N GLY A 219 -18.60 -14.49 -26.05
CA GLY A 219 -19.21 -13.48 -26.91
C GLY A 219 -20.73 -13.27 -26.69
N GLN A 220 -21.41 -14.25 -26.08
CA GLN A 220 -22.89 -14.24 -26.01
C GLN A 220 -23.45 -13.18 -25.04
N ALA A 221 -24.49 -12.46 -25.50
CA ALA A 221 -25.17 -11.42 -24.72
C ALA A 221 -25.76 -11.90 -23.38
N ILE A 222 -26.18 -13.17 -23.28
CA ILE A 222 -26.65 -13.75 -22.00
C ILE A 222 -25.52 -13.93 -20.99
N GLN A 223 -24.32 -14.28 -21.46
CA GLN A 223 -23.12 -14.40 -20.63
C GLN A 223 -22.58 -13.03 -20.20
N LEU A 224 -22.92 -11.97 -20.94
CA LEU A 224 -22.71 -10.57 -20.54
C LEU A 224 -23.44 -10.24 -19.23
N LEU A 225 -24.70 -10.67 -19.10
CA LEU A 225 -25.53 -10.45 -17.91
C LEU A 225 -25.07 -11.30 -16.73
N PHE A 226 -24.83 -12.60 -16.93
CA PHE A 226 -24.34 -13.47 -15.86
C PHE A 226 -22.91 -13.10 -15.43
N GLY A 227 -22.07 -12.69 -16.39
CA GLY A 227 -20.73 -12.12 -16.14
C GLY A 227 -20.80 -10.90 -15.23
N ALA A 228 -21.63 -9.90 -15.56
CA ALA A 228 -21.84 -8.71 -14.74
C ALA A 228 -22.27 -9.03 -13.29
N ILE A 229 -23.15 -10.01 -13.10
CA ILE A 229 -23.61 -10.44 -11.77
C ILE A 229 -22.47 -11.13 -10.99
N VAL A 230 -21.75 -12.06 -11.60
CA VAL A 230 -20.61 -12.75 -10.97
C VAL A 230 -19.47 -11.78 -10.67
N ALA A 231 -19.20 -10.83 -11.56
CA ALA A 231 -18.24 -9.75 -11.39
C ALA A 231 -18.62 -8.84 -10.21
N ALA A 232 -19.87 -8.41 -10.13
CA ALA A 232 -20.40 -7.62 -9.02
C ALA A 232 -20.24 -8.34 -7.67
N LEU A 233 -20.59 -9.63 -7.60
CA LEU A 233 -20.43 -10.46 -6.41
C LEU A 233 -18.95 -10.67 -6.05
N SER A 234 -18.07 -10.84 -7.04
CA SER A 234 -16.62 -11.03 -6.83
C SER A 234 -15.95 -9.76 -6.28
N GLY A 235 -16.30 -8.58 -6.80
CA GLY A 235 -15.82 -7.30 -6.28
C GLY A 235 -16.29 -7.01 -4.84
N ALA A 236 -17.53 -7.36 -4.52
CA ALA A 236 -18.02 -7.29 -3.14
C ALA A 236 -17.29 -8.29 -2.23
N GLY A 237 -17.09 -9.52 -2.72
CA GLY A 237 -16.39 -10.59 -2.02
C GLY A 237 -14.94 -10.24 -1.69
N VAL A 238 -14.17 -9.66 -2.63
CA VAL A 238 -12.75 -9.36 -2.40
C VAL A 238 -12.59 -8.23 -1.38
N ALA A 239 -13.42 -7.19 -1.48
CA ALA A 239 -13.42 -6.09 -0.54
C ALA A 239 -13.84 -6.55 0.88
N LEU A 240 -14.70 -7.58 1.00
CA LEU A 240 -15.01 -8.23 2.28
C LEU A 240 -13.89 -9.13 2.80
N ALA A 241 -13.23 -9.90 1.92
CA ALA A 241 -12.15 -10.83 2.28
C ALA A 241 -10.90 -10.09 2.80
N GLU A 242 -10.43 -9.09 2.05
CA GLU A 242 -9.32 -8.21 2.41
C GLU A 242 -9.59 -7.46 3.72
N SER A 243 -10.81 -6.94 3.89
CA SER A 243 -11.21 -6.23 5.10
C SER A 243 -11.50 -7.12 6.32
N ASN A 244 -11.24 -8.42 6.20
CA ASN A 244 -11.23 -9.41 7.28
C ASN A 244 -9.90 -10.19 7.33
N ALA A 245 -8.89 -9.84 6.51
CA ALA A 245 -7.53 -10.39 6.45
C ALA A 245 -7.40 -11.93 6.28
N ASN A 246 -8.45 -12.65 5.87
CA ASN A 246 -8.53 -14.12 6.04
C ASN A 246 -8.87 -14.94 4.77
N ILE A 247 -9.31 -14.34 3.65
CA ILE A 247 -9.88 -15.13 2.52
C ILE A 247 -9.51 -14.60 1.11
N SER A 248 -8.38 -13.92 0.97
CA SER A 248 -8.01 -13.20 -0.28
C SER A 248 -7.87 -14.11 -1.51
N SER A 249 -7.22 -15.28 -1.37
CA SER A 249 -6.85 -16.14 -2.49
C SER A 249 -8.05 -16.66 -3.29
N VAL A 250 -9.08 -17.16 -2.62
CA VAL A 250 -10.28 -17.75 -3.27
C VAL A 250 -11.02 -16.72 -4.11
N VAL A 251 -11.12 -15.47 -3.66
CA VAL A 251 -11.81 -14.41 -4.41
C VAL A 251 -10.93 -13.80 -5.51
N GLY A 252 -9.60 -13.84 -5.35
CA GLY A 252 -8.66 -13.53 -6.42
C GLY A 252 -8.89 -14.39 -7.67
N THR A 253 -9.12 -15.69 -7.49
CA THR A 253 -9.50 -16.62 -8.58
C THR A 253 -10.79 -16.19 -9.27
N ALA A 254 -11.81 -15.73 -8.53
CA ALA A 254 -13.08 -15.31 -9.10
C ALA A 254 -12.94 -14.02 -9.94
N ILE A 255 -12.06 -13.10 -9.52
CA ILE A 255 -11.71 -11.91 -10.31
C ILE A 255 -10.92 -12.32 -11.57
N ALA A 256 -9.94 -13.21 -11.47
CA ALA A 256 -9.23 -13.74 -12.63
C ALA A 256 -10.18 -14.44 -13.63
N ALA A 257 -11.16 -15.21 -13.14
CA ALA A 257 -12.18 -15.87 -13.94
C ALA A 257 -13.04 -14.92 -14.78
N ALA A 258 -13.34 -13.74 -14.25
CA ALA A 258 -14.14 -12.72 -14.92
C ALA A 258 -13.35 -11.93 -15.99
N LEU A 259 -12.02 -12.06 -16.06
CA LEU A 259 -11.15 -11.13 -16.78
C LEU A 259 -10.16 -11.80 -17.74
N LEU A 260 -9.43 -12.81 -17.27
CA LEU A 260 -8.38 -13.45 -18.07
C LEU A 260 -8.97 -14.15 -19.31
N PRO A 261 -9.99 -15.03 -19.23
CA PRO A 261 -10.53 -15.68 -20.42
C PRO A 261 -11.17 -14.70 -21.43
N PRO A 262 -12.01 -13.71 -21.04
CA PRO A 262 -12.52 -12.72 -21.99
C PRO A 262 -11.42 -11.91 -22.69
N THR A 263 -10.36 -11.53 -21.98
CA THR A 263 -9.22 -10.79 -22.56
C THR A 263 -8.46 -11.63 -23.57
N VAL A 264 -8.11 -12.88 -23.23
CA VAL A 264 -7.40 -13.79 -24.13
C VAL A 264 -8.27 -14.18 -25.32
N ASN A 265 -9.56 -14.46 -25.11
CA ASN A 265 -10.49 -14.80 -26.19
C ASN A 265 -10.67 -13.64 -27.17
N SER A 266 -10.80 -12.41 -26.67
CA SER A 266 -10.87 -11.21 -27.51
C SER A 266 -9.58 -11.04 -28.33
N GLY A 267 -8.40 -11.23 -27.72
CA GLY A 267 -7.12 -11.23 -28.44
C GLY A 267 -7.02 -12.29 -29.53
N ILE A 268 -7.39 -13.55 -29.24
CA ILE A 268 -7.40 -14.64 -30.23
C ILE A 268 -8.32 -14.29 -31.40
N CYS A 269 -9.55 -13.85 -31.13
CA CYS A 269 -10.52 -13.56 -32.17
C CYS A 269 -10.14 -12.32 -33.01
N PHE A 270 -9.64 -11.25 -32.39
CA PHE A 270 -9.11 -10.10 -33.13
C PHE A 270 -7.92 -10.49 -34.03
N SER A 271 -7.00 -11.32 -33.53
CA SER A 271 -5.90 -11.81 -34.37
C SER A 271 -6.38 -12.72 -35.50
N TYR A 272 -7.44 -13.51 -35.30
CA TYR A 272 -8.00 -14.33 -36.37
C TYR A 272 -8.62 -13.46 -37.48
N VAL A 273 -9.36 -12.40 -37.12
CA VAL A 273 -9.94 -11.44 -38.08
C VAL A 273 -8.87 -10.67 -38.87
N ILE A 274 -7.73 -10.33 -38.24
CA ILE A 274 -6.64 -9.55 -38.86
C ILE A 274 -5.67 -10.44 -39.65
N ILE A 275 -5.22 -11.56 -39.07
CA ILE A 275 -4.11 -12.37 -39.59
C ILE A 275 -4.59 -13.62 -40.33
N GLY A 276 -5.79 -14.15 -40.03
CA GLY A 276 -6.36 -15.31 -40.74
C GLY A 276 -6.48 -15.11 -42.25
N GLN A 277 -6.64 -13.85 -42.69
CA GLN A 277 -6.66 -13.43 -44.11
C GLN A 277 -5.38 -13.77 -44.89
N TYR A 278 -4.26 -14.03 -44.19
CA TYR A 278 -2.98 -14.38 -44.81
C TYR A 278 -2.65 -15.88 -44.77
N PHE A 279 -3.40 -16.67 -43.99
CA PHE A 279 -3.09 -18.09 -43.75
C PHE A 279 -4.13 -19.07 -44.29
N VAL A 280 -5.39 -18.64 -44.47
CA VAL A 280 -6.40 -19.46 -45.17
C VAL A 280 -6.58 -18.92 -46.57
N GLN A 281 -5.84 -19.50 -47.52
CA GLN A 281 -5.85 -19.10 -48.93
C GLN A 281 -6.80 -19.99 -49.77
N ASP A 282 -8.01 -20.22 -49.24
CA ASP A 282 -9.15 -20.76 -49.97
C ASP A 282 -10.26 -19.70 -49.96
N ASP A 283 -10.82 -19.38 -51.13
CA ASP A 283 -11.92 -18.40 -51.33
C ASP A 283 -13.28 -18.86 -50.72
N ALA A 284 -13.25 -19.81 -49.78
CA ALA A 284 -14.39 -20.45 -49.14
C ALA A 284 -14.67 -19.97 -47.70
N ILE A 285 -13.74 -19.26 -47.04
CA ILE A 285 -14.09 -18.50 -45.81
C ILE A 285 -14.84 -17.24 -46.22
N GLY A 286 -16.17 -17.39 -46.34
CA GLY A 286 -17.08 -16.30 -46.61
C GLY A 286 -17.02 -15.19 -45.55
N GLU A 287 -17.41 -13.98 -45.95
CA GLU A 287 -17.46 -12.80 -45.07
C GLU A 287 -18.25 -13.06 -43.77
N GLU A 288 -19.24 -13.97 -43.80
CA GLU A 288 -20.06 -14.38 -42.66
C GLU A 288 -19.22 -14.95 -41.50
N GLU A 289 -18.21 -15.78 -41.75
CA GLU A 289 -17.36 -16.31 -40.66
C GLU A 289 -16.51 -15.20 -40.03
N LYS A 290 -15.98 -14.26 -40.84
CA LYS A 290 -15.24 -13.10 -40.34
C LYS A 290 -16.10 -12.26 -39.41
N LEU A 291 -17.38 -12.05 -39.76
CA LEU A 291 -18.35 -11.34 -38.94
C LEU A 291 -18.62 -12.07 -37.61
N VAL A 292 -18.76 -13.41 -37.63
CA VAL A 292 -18.93 -14.21 -36.39
C VAL A 292 -17.71 -14.10 -35.47
N PHE A 293 -16.48 -14.18 -35.97
CA PHE A 293 -15.29 -13.98 -35.15
C PHE A 293 -15.19 -12.54 -34.61
N TYR A 294 -15.58 -11.54 -35.40
CA TYR A 294 -15.61 -10.14 -34.96
C TYR A 294 -16.66 -9.91 -33.86
N GLU A 295 -17.86 -10.49 -34.00
CA GLU A 295 -18.91 -10.46 -32.96
C GLU A 295 -18.41 -11.08 -31.65
N ILE A 296 -17.76 -12.25 -31.71
CA ILE A 296 -17.18 -12.90 -30.53
C ILE A 296 -16.05 -12.06 -29.92
N ALA A 297 -15.20 -11.43 -30.74
CA ALA A 297 -14.11 -10.56 -30.27
C ALA A 297 -14.65 -9.33 -29.50
N VAL A 298 -15.66 -8.67 -30.06
CA VAL A 298 -16.31 -7.48 -29.48
C VAL A 298 -17.15 -7.85 -28.26
N GLY A 299 -17.93 -8.93 -28.30
CA GLY A 299 -18.69 -9.44 -27.16
C GLY A 299 -17.78 -9.79 -25.98
N SER A 300 -16.63 -10.42 -26.25
CA SER A 300 -15.63 -10.74 -25.22
C SER A 300 -14.94 -9.48 -24.65
N ALA A 301 -14.67 -8.48 -25.47
CA ALA A 301 -14.16 -7.18 -25.02
C ALA A 301 -15.20 -6.41 -24.18
N MET A 302 -16.48 -6.48 -24.55
CA MET A 302 -17.58 -5.87 -23.81
C MET A 302 -17.77 -6.57 -22.46
N LEU A 303 -17.69 -7.91 -22.43
CA LEU A 303 -17.72 -8.73 -21.21
C LEU A 303 -16.58 -8.33 -20.25
N LEU A 304 -15.35 -8.18 -20.77
CA LEU A 304 -14.21 -7.70 -20.01
C LEU A 304 -14.48 -6.33 -19.36
N TRP A 305 -14.86 -5.32 -20.14
CA TRP A 305 -15.05 -3.96 -19.64
C TRP A 305 -16.22 -3.87 -18.64
N ILE A 306 -17.32 -4.57 -18.89
CA ILE A 306 -18.44 -4.68 -17.95
C ILE A 306 -17.97 -5.32 -16.64
N ASN A 307 -17.23 -6.42 -16.70
CA ASN A 307 -16.74 -7.09 -15.50
C ASN A 307 -15.79 -6.20 -14.68
N VAL A 308 -14.87 -5.47 -15.32
CA VAL A 308 -14.00 -4.47 -14.65
C VAL A 308 -14.83 -3.40 -13.94
N ILE A 309 -15.83 -2.83 -14.62
CA ILE A 309 -16.69 -1.77 -14.07
C ILE A 309 -17.50 -2.28 -12.87
N PHE A 310 -18.11 -3.46 -12.97
CA PHE A 310 -18.91 -4.03 -11.88
C PHE A 310 -18.07 -4.46 -10.67
N ILE A 311 -16.90 -5.09 -10.87
CA ILE A 311 -15.95 -5.43 -9.79
C ILE A 311 -15.51 -4.16 -9.05
N TYR A 312 -15.12 -3.13 -9.79
CA TYR A 312 -14.68 -1.85 -9.23
C TYR A 312 -15.80 -1.16 -8.43
N LEU A 313 -17.01 -1.08 -9.01
CA LEU A 313 -18.15 -0.40 -8.39
C LEU A 313 -18.57 -1.07 -7.07
N THR A 314 -18.65 -2.41 -7.02
CA THR A 314 -19.03 -3.10 -5.78
C THR A 314 -17.93 -3.12 -4.73
N ALA A 315 -16.66 -3.25 -5.13
CA ALA A 315 -15.53 -3.14 -4.20
C ALA A 315 -15.50 -1.75 -3.52
N VAL A 316 -15.64 -0.66 -4.30
CA VAL A 316 -15.73 0.72 -3.79
C VAL A 316 -16.94 0.90 -2.86
N LEU A 317 -18.08 0.28 -3.17
CA LEU A 317 -19.29 0.34 -2.33
C LEU A 317 -19.05 -0.34 -0.98
N VAL A 318 -18.43 -1.52 -0.95
CA VAL A 318 -18.08 -2.24 0.29
C VAL A 318 -17.07 -1.46 1.14
N PHE A 319 -16.02 -0.90 0.53
CA PHE A 319 -15.04 -0.09 1.26
C PHE A 319 -15.68 1.16 1.90
N LYS A 320 -16.56 1.86 1.18
CA LYS A 320 -17.35 2.98 1.73
C LYS A 320 -18.28 2.54 2.87
N PHE A 321 -18.92 1.36 2.77
CA PHE A 321 -19.80 0.83 3.82
C PHE A 321 -19.03 0.50 5.11
N LYS A 322 -17.79 -0.01 5.00
CA LYS A 322 -16.85 -0.18 6.11
C LYS A 322 -16.18 1.13 6.59
N GLN A 323 -16.44 2.27 5.95
CA GLN A 323 -15.93 3.61 6.32
C GLN A 323 -14.40 3.73 6.32
N VAL A 324 -13.74 3.06 5.38
CA VAL A 324 -12.27 3.11 5.20
C VAL A 324 -11.77 4.56 5.01
N ASP A 325 -12.60 5.44 4.42
CA ASP A 325 -12.42 6.88 4.27
C ASP A 325 -11.84 7.59 5.51
N LYS A 326 -12.17 7.13 6.72
CA LYS A 326 -11.76 7.75 8.00
C LYS A 326 -10.26 7.62 8.31
N PHE A 327 -9.57 6.62 7.76
CA PHE A 327 -8.15 6.38 8.04
C PHE A 327 -7.25 7.54 7.56
N GLN A 328 -7.54 8.07 6.37
CA GLN A 328 -6.81 9.21 5.78
C GLN A 328 -6.99 10.53 6.56
N LEU A 329 -8.02 10.63 7.41
CA LEU A 329 -8.17 11.77 8.33
C LEU A 329 -7.17 11.66 9.48
N ILE A 330 -6.96 10.45 10.03
CA ILE A 330 -5.98 10.21 11.09
C ILE A 330 -4.57 10.44 10.56
N ARG A 331 -4.22 9.84 9.41
CA ARG A 331 -2.88 9.98 8.82
C ARG A 331 -2.48 11.44 8.57
N ARG A 332 -3.37 12.26 8.00
CA ARG A 332 -3.08 13.69 7.77
C ARG A 332 -3.07 14.54 9.04
N ILE A 333 -3.81 14.16 10.08
CA ILE A 333 -3.69 14.80 11.41
C ILE A 333 -2.32 14.47 12.02
N ASP A 334 -1.85 13.23 11.90
CA ASP A 334 -0.52 12.82 12.37
C ASP A 334 0.58 13.56 11.58
N GLU A 335 0.61 13.47 10.25
CA GLU A 335 1.61 14.12 9.39
C GLU A 335 1.71 15.64 9.61
N GLY A 336 0.60 16.32 9.93
CA GLY A 336 0.60 17.72 10.36
C GLY A 336 1.12 17.91 11.80
N ALA A 337 0.69 17.05 12.75
CA ALA A 337 1.15 17.11 14.13
C ALA A 337 2.66 16.90 14.30
N TRP A 338 3.30 16.10 13.44
CA TRP A 338 4.76 15.94 13.41
C TRP A 338 5.50 17.21 12.96
N GLN A 339 4.86 18.09 12.17
CA GLN A 339 5.43 19.39 11.76
C GLN A 339 5.30 20.44 12.88
N ASP A 340 4.16 20.47 13.58
CA ASP A 340 3.86 21.39 14.69
C ASP A 340 4.39 20.93 16.06
N LEU A 341 5.23 19.89 16.11
CA LEU A 341 5.86 19.44 17.36
C LEU A 341 6.67 20.58 18.01
N PRO A 342 6.36 20.98 19.26
CA PRO A 342 7.10 22.05 19.93
C PRO A 342 8.54 21.58 20.15
N ARG A 343 9.48 22.23 19.43
CA ARG A 343 10.91 21.92 19.45
C ARG A 343 11.37 21.75 20.90
N VAL A 344 11.84 20.54 21.25
CA VAL A 344 12.12 20.14 22.64
C VAL A 344 13.12 21.11 23.27
N GLN A 345 12.61 22.04 24.08
CA GLN A 345 13.45 22.91 24.88
C GLN A 345 14.20 22.04 25.88
N LYS A 346 15.52 21.93 25.70
CA LYS A 346 16.41 21.19 26.59
C LYS A 346 16.21 21.73 28.00
N SER A 347 15.66 20.90 28.89
CA SER A 347 15.29 21.31 30.26
C SER A 347 16.45 22.08 30.91
N PRO A 348 16.19 23.22 31.58
CA PRO A 348 17.26 24.06 32.15
C PRO A 348 18.12 23.32 33.18
N ALA A 349 17.62 22.21 33.75
CA ALA A 349 18.41 21.28 34.55
C ALA A 349 19.64 20.72 33.79
N HIS A 350 19.49 20.33 32.52
CA HIS A 350 20.59 19.80 31.70
C HIS A 350 21.64 20.87 31.36
N SER A 351 21.23 22.12 31.17
CA SER A 351 22.14 23.25 30.98
C SER A 351 22.94 23.53 32.25
N LYS A 352 22.28 23.57 33.41
CA LYS A 352 22.93 23.79 34.72
C LYS A 352 23.86 22.63 35.10
N ALA A 353 23.47 21.39 34.81
CA ALA A 353 24.30 20.21 35.02
C ALA A 353 25.58 20.25 34.16
N ARG A 354 25.47 20.56 32.85
CA ARG A 354 26.66 20.74 32.00
C ARG A 354 27.56 21.89 32.46
N ALA A 355 26.99 23.03 32.85
CA ALA A 355 27.76 24.16 33.35
C ALA A 355 28.51 23.82 34.65
N LYS A 356 27.86 23.12 35.58
CA LYS A 356 28.52 22.64 36.82
C LYS A 356 29.64 21.65 36.52
N LEU A 357 29.40 20.67 35.62
CA LEU A 357 30.39 19.65 35.27
C LEU A 357 31.57 20.23 34.47
N ALA A 358 31.38 21.34 33.72
CA ALA A 358 32.47 22.08 33.09
C ALA A 358 33.32 22.84 34.12
N LEU A 359 32.70 23.50 35.11
CA LEU A 359 33.41 24.13 36.22
C LEU A 359 34.19 23.10 37.06
N GLU A 360 33.60 21.94 37.33
CA GLU A 360 34.22 20.84 38.08
C GLU A 360 35.37 20.14 37.31
N ARG A 361 35.58 20.45 36.03
CA ARG A 361 36.74 20.01 35.23
C ARG A 361 37.83 21.07 35.14
N LEU A 362 37.47 22.36 35.12
CA LEU A 362 38.41 23.46 35.32
C LEU A 362 39.10 23.35 36.68
N ASP A 363 38.33 23.07 37.74
CA ASP A 363 38.83 22.90 39.12
C ASP A 363 39.76 21.68 39.29
N ARG A 364 39.68 20.70 38.36
CA ARG A 364 40.61 19.55 38.26
C ARG A 364 41.80 19.79 37.34
N GLY A 365 41.88 20.94 36.68
CA GLY A 365 42.91 21.26 35.68
C GLY A 365 42.78 20.53 34.34
N GLU A 366 41.63 19.91 34.04
CA GLU A 366 41.39 19.13 32.81
C GLU A 366 40.99 19.99 31.59
N LEU A 367 40.69 21.28 31.79
CA LEU A 367 40.40 22.27 30.74
C LEU A 367 41.15 23.58 31.00
N SER A 368 41.48 24.32 29.93
CA SER A 368 41.94 25.71 30.04
C SER A 368 40.77 26.70 30.04
N GLU A 369 40.95 27.91 30.57
CA GLU A 369 39.93 28.97 30.51
C GLU A 369 39.57 29.37 29.06
N ILE A 370 40.51 29.21 28.14
CA ILE A 370 40.36 29.53 26.71
C ILE A 370 39.28 28.63 26.07
N ASP A 371 39.24 27.36 26.44
CA ASP A 371 38.26 26.37 25.95
C ASP A 371 36.82 26.69 26.41
N LEU A 372 36.68 27.25 27.61
CA LEU A 372 35.38 27.67 28.14
C LEU A 372 34.82 28.88 27.36
N HIS A 373 35.69 29.78 26.91
CA HIS A 373 35.29 30.94 26.11
C HIS A 373 34.87 30.56 24.68
N SER A 374 35.55 29.61 24.02
CA SER A 374 35.12 29.12 22.69
C SER A 374 33.75 28.41 22.73
N SER A 375 33.46 27.70 23.82
CA SER A 375 32.15 27.09 24.06
C SER A 375 31.03 28.11 24.27
N ARG A 376 31.36 29.35 24.68
CA ARG A 376 30.40 30.45 24.83
C ARG A 376 30.09 31.14 23.50
N SER A 377 31.06 31.38 22.63
CA SER A 377 30.80 32.06 21.34
C SER A 377 29.86 31.26 20.44
N ASN A 378 30.07 29.94 20.36
CA ASN A 378 29.32 29.02 19.49
C ASN A 378 27.83 28.82 19.84
N THR A 379 27.31 29.48 20.88
CA THR A 379 25.87 29.45 21.21
C THR A 379 25.09 30.70 20.77
N SER A 380 25.71 31.61 20.00
CA SER A 380 25.11 32.92 19.63
C SER A 380 24.91 33.19 18.13
N THR A 381 25.30 32.28 17.24
CA THR A 381 25.43 32.56 15.78
C THR A 381 24.43 31.82 14.89
N THR A 382 23.12 31.95 15.13
CA THR A 382 22.09 31.68 14.09
C THR A 382 20.83 32.53 14.27
N SER A 383 20.99 33.86 14.27
CA SER A 383 19.94 34.84 14.01
C SER A 383 20.55 36.19 13.63
N THR A 384 19.76 37.06 13.01
CA THR A 384 20.09 38.48 12.76
C THR A 384 21.28 38.74 11.81
N ARG A 385 21.16 38.33 10.54
CA ARG A 385 21.88 38.99 9.43
C ARG A 385 20.98 39.26 8.23
N GLN A 386 19.97 40.09 8.44
CA GLN A 386 19.16 40.66 7.36
C GLN A 386 18.61 42.02 7.80
N LEU A 387 19.39 43.08 7.53
CA LEU A 387 18.99 44.49 7.34
C LEU A 387 20.26 45.37 7.38
N LEU A 388 20.28 46.43 6.55
CA LEU A 388 21.31 47.46 6.43
C LEU A 388 22.71 46.97 5.94
N GLY A 389 23.21 47.43 4.80
CA GLY A 389 22.58 48.30 3.81
C GLY A 389 23.51 48.58 2.62
N ASP A 390 22.96 49.23 1.60
CA ASP A 390 23.70 49.89 0.52
C ASP A 390 22.84 51.07 0.04
N GLU A 391 23.44 52.25 -0.19
CA GLU A 391 22.69 53.49 -0.49
C GLU A 391 23.54 54.51 -1.26
N SER A 392 23.24 54.71 -2.54
CA SER A 392 23.41 55.95 -3.33
C SER A 392 23.10 55.72 -4.82
N PRO A 393 22.68 56.75 -5.60
CA PRO A 393 21.59 57.68 -5.27
C PRO A 393 20.61 57.89 -6.45
N GLY A 394 19.39 58.34 -6.18
CA GLY A 394 18.42 58.72 -7.22
C GLY A 394 17.29 59.58 -6.65
N PRO A 395 16.96 60.76 -7.24
CA PRO A 395 16.03 61.70 -6.64
C PRO A 395 14.57 61.51 -7.07
N ASN A 396 13.62 61.74 -6.15
CA ASN A 396 12.47 62.67 -6.29
C ASN A 396 11.31 62.35 -5.31
N ASP A 397 11.31 63.06 -4.17
CA ASP A 397 10.15 63.61 -3.45
C ASP A 397 8.97 62.71 -2.96
N PRO A 398 8.10 63.18 -2.03
CA PRO A 398 7.58 62.30 -0.98
C PRO A 398 6.05 62.27 -0.83
N THR A 399 5.54 61.36 0.01
CA THR A 399 4.32 61.61 0.80
C THR A 399 4.23 60.81 2.11
N ILE A 400 4.43 61.51 3.23
CA ILE A 400 3.66 61.50 4.50
C ILE A 400 2.45 60.54 4.49
N GLN A 401 2.22 59.64 5.46
CA GLN A 401 1.86 59.94 6.87
C GLN A 401 2.08 58.75 7.85
N ARG A 402 1.86 58.94 9.17
CA ARG A 402 2.17 57.95 10.25
C ARG A 402 0.97 57.59 11.16
N HIS A 403 0.97 56.34 11.67
CA HIS A 403 0.43 55.87 12.98
C HIS A 403 -1.09 55.99 13.27
N PRO A 404 -1.62 55.38 14.38
CA PRO A 404 -1.07 54.33 15.29
C PRO A 404 -2.00 53.09 15.49
N LEU A 405 -1.58 52.17 16.37
CA LEU A 405 -2.36 51.00 16.85
C LEU A 405 -3.23 51.32 18.08
N SER A 406 -4.22 50.46 18.37
CA SER A 406 -4.97 50.43 19.65
C SER A 406 -5.19 48.99 20.17
N PRO A 407 -5.38 48.73 21.49
CA PRO A 407 -4.86 47.51 22.12
C PRO A 407 -5.88 46.47 22.64
N LEU A 408 -5.31 45.39 23.20
CA LEU A 408 -5.94 44.21 23.82
C LEU A 408 -7.03 44.51 24.88
N ARG A 409 -8.13 43.75 24.86
CA ARG A 409 -9.19 43.81 25.89
C ARG A 409 -8.93 42.80 27.03
N ARG A 410 -8.93 43.29 28.28
CA ARG A 410 -8.74 42.52 29.53
C ARG A 410 -10.05 41.83 29.98
N ARG A 411 -9.96 40.71 30.71
CA ARG A 411 -11.09 40.08 31.44
C ARG A 411 -11.47 40.88 32.70
N GLU A 412 -12.76 40.87 33.05
CA GLU A 412 -13.26 41.30 34.37
C GLU A 412 -13.89 40.14 35.16
N PRO A 413 -14.05 40.26 36.50
CA PRO A 413 -14.33 39.13 37.38
C PRO A 413 -15.82 38.91 37.72
N ARG A 414 -16.04 37.79 38.43
CA ARG A 414 -17.30 37.24 38.93
C ARG A 414 -17.91 38.07 40.07
N LYS A 415 -19.23 38.04 40.22
CA LYS A 415 -19.97 38.34 41.46
C LYS A 415 -21.09 37.32 41.69
N GLU A 416 -21.34 37.02 42.97
CA GLU A 416 -22.59 36.49 43.53
C GLU A 416 -23.69 37.60 43.55
N ASN A 417 -24.99 37.37 43.82
CA ASN A 417 -25.64 36.29 44.59
C ASN A 417 -27.12 36.09 44.18
N ASP A 418 -27.77 35.06 44.77
CA ASP A 418 -29.22 34.88 45.09
C ASP A 418 -30.36 35.22 44.09
N GLY A 419 -31.44 34.42 44.14
CA GLY A 419 -32.78 34.86 43.71
C GLY A 419 -33.63 33.88 42.88
N GLN A 420 -34.58 33.23 43.57
CA GLN A 420 -36.01 33.00 43.22
C GLN A 420 -36.60 33.58 41.90
N VAL A 421 -37.64 33.05 41.23
CA VAL A 421 -38.50 31.83 41.38
C VAL A 421 -39.41 31.67 40.13
N ASP A 422 -40.05 30.50 39.95
CA ASP A 422 -41.20 30.17 39.09
C ASP A 422 -41.13 30.15 37.54
N ALA A 423 -42.01 29.27 37.02
CA ALA A 423 -42.75 29.15 35.73
C ALA A 423 -42.34 29.96 34.47
N ILE A 424 -42.58 29.48 33.24
CA ILE A 424 -43.52 28.43 32.75
C ILE A 424 -42.78 27.39 31.89
#